data_AF-Q2BX38-F1
#
_entry.id   AF-Q2BX38-F1
#
_cell.length_a   1.000
_cell.length_b   1.000
_cell.length_c   1.000
_cell.angle_alpha   90.00
_cell.angle_beta   90.00
_cell.angle_gamma   90.00
#
_symmetry.space_group_name_H-M   'P 1'
#
loop_
_entity.id
_entity.type
_entity.pdbx_description
1 polymer ?
#
loop_
_entity_poly.entity_id
_entity_poly.type
_entity_poly.pdbx_seq_one_letter_code
_entity_poly.pdbx_strand_id
1 'polypeptide(L)'
;MIVKPLLKQSHHVIVSDDGDICIGEIPNVSQVIESPPNWVKDVLGKLDGKRTVPRIIKELVHENVGASEDDIYNFIGMFVVA
;
A
#
# COMPACT_ATOMS: atom_id res chain seq x y z
N MET A 1 6.04 -14.46 -0.82
CA MET A 1 4.62 -14.78 -1.11
C MET A 1 4.35 -14.73 -2.61
N ILE A 2 3.56 -15.66 -3.17
CA ILE A 2 3.02 -15.56 -4.55
C ILE A 2 1.64 -14.83 -4.55
N VAL A 3 1.24 -14.30 -3.39
CA VAL A 3 -0.03 -13.58 -3.19
C VAL A 3 -0.11 -12.37 -4.11
N LYS A 4 -1.31 -12.14 -4.66
CA LYS A 4 -1.65 -10.91 -5.38
C LYS A 4 -2.41 -10.00 -4.43
N PRO A 5 -1.75 -9.05 -3.77
CA PRO A 5 -2.40 -8.20 -2.80
C PRO A 5 -3.45 -7.33 -3.50
N LEU A 6 -4.63 -7.24 -2.89
CA LEU A 6 -5.75 -6.47 -3.37
C LEU A 6 -6.29 -5.65 -2.21
N LEU A 7 -6.22 -4.33 -2.32
CA LEU A 7 -7.06 -3.47 -1.51
C LEU A 7 -8.51 -3.70 -1.95
N LYS A 8 -9.37 -4.05 -0.98
CA LYS A 8 -10.80 -4.24 -1.25
C LYS A 8 -11.33 -3.00 -1.97
N GLN A 9 -12.07 -3.17 -3.07
CA GLN A 9 -12.59 -2.06 -3.86
C GLN A 9 -13.47 -1.09 -3.08
N SER A 10 -14.08 -1.55 -1.98
CA SER A 10 -14.85 -0.72 -1.04
C SER A 10 -13.97 0.15 -0.13
N HIS A 11 -12.65 -0.04 -0.13
CA HIS A 11 -11.71 0.79 0.60
C HIS A 11 -11.17 1.86 -0.35
N HIS A 12 -11.73 3.06 -0.27
CA HIS A 12 -11.12 4.21 -0.90
C HIS A 12 -9.85 4.62 -0.14
N VAL A 13 -8.81 4.93 -0.88
CA VAL A 13 -7.59 5.55 -0.35
C VAL A 13 -7.75 7.05 -0.47
N ILE A 14 -7.93 7.72 0.66
CA ILE A 14 -8.12 9.17 0.75
C ILE A 14 -6.83 9.76 1.31
N VAL A 15 -6.34 10.82 0.67
CA VAL A 15 -5.16 11.57 1.14
C VAL A 15 -5.66 12.90 1.73
N SER A 16 -5.31 13.19 2.97
CA SER A 16 -5.65 14.48 3.59
C SER A 16 -4.70 15.59 3.11
N ASP A 17 -5.10 16.84 3.32
CA ASP A 17 -4.28 18.01 3.02
C ASP A 17 -2.96 18.03 3.84
N ASP A 18 -2.96 17.41 5.01
CA ASP A 18 -1.79 17.26 5.89
C ASP A 18 -0.88 16.08 5.47
N GLY A 19 -1.28 15.31 4.45
CA GLY A 19 -0.50 14.22 3.87
C GLY A 19 -0.81 12.84 4.44
N ASP A 20 -1.70 12.75 5.42
CA ASP A 20 -2.17 11.48 6.00
C ASP A 20 -2.93 10.66 4.96
N ILE A 21 -2.86 9.32 5.11
CA ILE A 21 -3.56 8.40 4.23
C ILE A 21 -4.61 7.64 5.04
N CYS A 22 -5.87 7.76 4.64
CA CYS A 22 -6.97 6.96 5.15
C CYS A 22 -7.33 5.87 4.15
N ILE A 23 -7.39 4.62 4.62
CA ILE A 23 -7.78 3.45 3.83
C ILE A 23 -9.13 2.94 4.36
N GLY A 24 -10.18 3.17 3.58
CA GLY A 24 -11.56 2.85 3.94
C GLY A 24 -12.39 4.07 4.34
N GLU A 25 -13.69 4.01 4.11
CA GLU A 25 -14.61 5.13 4.36
C GLU A 25 -15.33 5.05 5.71
N ILE A 26 -15.33 3.89 6.36
CA ILE A 26 -16.15 3.64 7.55
C ILE A 26 -15.37 4.07 8.80
N PRO A 27 -15.86 5.06 9.57
CA PRO A 27 -15.25 5.46 10.83
C PRO A 27 -15.15 4.26 11.79
N ASN A 28 -14.03 4.13 12.50
CA ASN A 28 -13.67 3.02 13.40
C ASN A 28 -13.34 1.68 12.73
N VAL A 29 -13.38 1.59 11.39
CA VAL A 29 -12.93 0.42 10.62
C VAL A 29 -11.84 0.81 9.62
N SER A 30 -11.82 2.07 9.19
CA SER A 30 -10.79 2.67 8.36
C SER A 30 -9.43 2.65 9.04
N GLN A 31 -8.40 2.32 8.28
CA GLN A 31 -7.01 2.41 8.74
C GLN A 31 -6.45 3.78 8.36
N VAL A 32 -5.99 4.54 9.35
CA VAL A 32 -5.31 5.82 9.13
C VAL A 32 -3.82 5.61 9.29
N ILE A 33 -3.05 6.08 8.31
CA ILE A 33 -1.60 6.13 8.33
C ILE A 33 -1.22 7.61 8.42
N GLU A 34 -0.70 8.01 9.57
CA GLU A 34 -0.30 9.39 9.84
C GLU A 34 1.06 9.67 9.20
N SER A 35 1.15 10.79 8.47
CA SER A 35 2.36 11.31 7.81
C SER A 35 3.23 10.21 7.16
N PRO A 36 2.66 9.35 6.29
CA PRO A 36 3.40 8.26 5.69
C PRO A 36 4.50 8.77 4.76
N PRO A 37 5.60 8.00 4.61
CA PRO A 37 6.56 8.24 3.55
C PRO A 37 5.88 8.29 2.17
N ASN A 38 6.38 9.14 1.26
CA ASN A 38 5.78 9.34 -0.06
C ASN A 38 5.54 8.05 -0.86
N TRP A 39 6.45 7.09 -0.75
CA TRP A 39 6.38 5.80 -1.43
C TRP A 39 5.17 4.94 -1.03
N VAL A 40 4.53 5.21 0.12
CA VAL A 40 3.36 4.48 0.58
C VAL A 40 2.20 4.64 -0.42
N LYS A 41 2.02 5.82 -1.02
CA LYS A 41 0.98 6.06 -2.03
C LYS A 41 1.23 5.22 -3.28
N ASP A 42 2.49 5.12 -3.70
CA ASP A 42 2.89 4.32 -4.86
C ASP A 42 2.65 2.83 -4.62
N VAL A 43 2.94 2.33 -3.41
CA VAL A 43 2.64 0.95 -3.02
C VAL A 43 1.15 0.68 -3.05
N LEU A 44 0.34 1.52 -2.39
CA LEU A 44 -1.12 1.35 -2.31
C LEU A 44 -1.75 1.33 -3.71
N GLY A 45 -1.29 2.19 -4.63
CA GLY A 45 -1.74 2.21 -6.02
C GLY A 45 -1.45 0.94 -6.82
N LYS A 46 -0.51 0.11 -6.37
CA LYS A 46 -0.13 -1.17 -7.00
C LYS A 46 -0.82 -2.39 -6.36
N LEU A 47 -1.55 -2.23 -5.25
CA LEU A 47 -2.31 -3.32 -4.59
C LEU A 47 -3.65 -3.58 -5.29
N ASP A 48 -3.60 -3.85 -6.58
CA ASP A 48 -4.77 -3.97 -7.48
C ASP A 48 -5.19 -5.42 -7.77
N GLY A 49 -4.57 -6.41 -7.12
CA GLY A 49 -4.81 -7.82 -7.34
C GLY A 49 -4.31 -8.37 -8.68
N LYS A 50 -3.67 -7.56 -9.53
CA LYS A 50 -3.17 -8.00 -10.85
C LYS A 50 -1.75 -8.56 -10.78
N ARG A 51 -0.94 -8.07 -9.84
CA ARG A 51 0.48 -8.41 -9.69
C ARG A 51 0.73 -9.15 -8.40
N THR A 52 1.76 -10.01 -8.39
CA THR A 52 2.22 -10.68 -7.17
C THR A 52 3.10 -9.73 -6.34
N VAL A 53 3.23 -9.96 -5.03
CA VAL A 53 4.11 -9.17 -4.15
C VAL A 53 5.54 -8.98 -4.73
N PRO A 54 6.25 -10.03 -5.20
CA PRO A 54 7.59 -9.85 -5.77
C PRO A 54 7.60 -8.98 -7.03
N ARG A 55 6.53 -9.01 -7.83
CA ARG A 55 6.41 -8.17 -9.02
C ARG A 55 6.17 -6.70 -8.66
N ILE A 56 5.35 -6.44 -7.65
CA ILE A 56 5.10 -5.09 -7.12
C ILE A 56 6.41 -4.49 -6.60
N ILE A 57 7.14 -5.23 -5.76
CA ILE A 57 8.44 -4.80 -5.23
C ILE A 57 9.40 -4.44 -6.36
N LYS A 58 9.54 -5.33 -7.35
CA LYS A 58 10.44 -5.10 -8.50
C LYS A 58 10.06 -3.87 -9.31
N GLU A 59 8.78 -3.62 -9.54
CA GLU A 59 8.29 -2.44 -10.26
C GLU A 59 8.62 -1.15 -9.48
N LEU A 60 8.36 -1.12 -8.16
CA LEU A 60 8.58 0.05 -7.31
C LEU A 60 10.07 0.38 -7.10
N VAL A 61 10.92 -0.63 -6.95
CA VAL A 61 12.37 -0.44 -6.89
C VAL A 61 12.90 0.14 -8.20
N HIS A 62 12.39 -0.35 -9.33
CA HIS A 62 12.76 0.18 -10.64
C HIS A 62 12.24 1.60 -10.87
N GLU A 63 11.08 1.95 -10.29
CA GLU A 63 10.52 3.31 -10.28
C GLU A 63 11.28 4.26 -9.32
N ASN A 64 12.25 3.75 -8.55
CA ASN A 64 13.09 4.50 -7.60
C ASN A 64 12.26 5.31 -6.60
N VAL A 65 11.21 4.69 -6.03
CA VAL A 65 10.29 5.35 -5.08
C VAL A 65 10.93 5.76 -3.74
N GLY A 66 12.20 5.42 -3.51
CA GLY A 66 12.93 5.80 -2.29
C GLY A 66 12.64 4.91 -1.08
N ALA A 67 12.23 3.66 -1.30
CA ALA A 67 12.06 2.63 -0.29
C ALA A 67 12.90 1.39 -0.62
N SER A 68 13.36 0.66 0.40
CA SER A 68 14.02 -0.63 0.18
C SER A 68 13.00 -1.73 -0.16
N GLU A 69 13.48 -2.83 -0.72
CA GLU A 69 12.65 -4.03 -0.95
C GLU A 69 12.00 -4.53 0.34
N ASP A 70 12.74 -4.50 1.45
CA ASP A 70 12.29 -4.93 2.76
C ASP A 70 11.21 -4.01 3.33
N ASP A 71 11.34 -2.69 3.16
CA ASP A 71 10.32 -1.72 3.60
C ASP A 71 8.98 -1.96 2.89
N ILE A 72 9.04 -2.15 1.57
CA ILE A 72 7.85 -2.42 0.75
C ILE A 72 7.24 -3.77 1.15
N TYR A 73 8.07 -4.80 1.34
CA TYR A 73 7.61 -6.13 1.73
C TYR A 73 6.90 -6.10 3.09
N ASN A 74 7.52 -5.47 4.09
CA ASN A 74 6.98 -5.36 5.44
C ASN A 74 5.67 -4.57 5.44
N PHE A 75 5.60 -3.47 4.69
CA PHE A 75 4.38 -2.69 4.55
C PHE A 75 3.24 -3.49 3.93
N ILE A 76 3.47 -4.20 2.82
CA ILE A 76 2.44 -5.05 2.20
C ILE A 76 1.98 -6.16 3.17
N GLY A 77 2.90 -6.69 3.97
CA GLY A 77 2.60 -7.69 5.00
C GLY A 77 1.58 -7.22 6.06
N MET A 78 1.45 -5.91 6.31
CA MET A 78 0.44 -5.36 7.23
C MET A 78 -1.00 -5.55 6.72
N PHE A 79 -1.19 -5.68 5.40
CA PHE A 79 -2.51 -5.75 4.77
C PHE A 79 -2.89 -7.15 4.30
N VAL A 80 -1.90 -8.03 4.14
CA VAL A 80 -2.10 -9.41 3.67
C VAL A 80 -2.15 -10.33 4.89
N VAL A 81 -3.36 -10.68 5.33
CA VAL A 81 -3.57 -11.76 6.29
C VAL A 81 -3.40 -13.10 5.57
N ALA A 82 -2.47 -13.93 6.03
CA ALA A 82 -2.28 -15.30 5.55
C ALA A 82 -3.42 -16.23 6.00
#